data_AF-A0A7S3H2M4-F1
#
_entry.id   AF-A0A7S3H2M4-F1
#
_cell.length_a   1.000
_cell.length_b   1.000
_cell.length_c   1.000
_cell.angle_alpha   90.00
_cell.angle_beta   90.00
_cell.angle_gamma   90.00
#
_symmetry.space_group_name_H-M   'P 1'
#
loop_
_entity.id
_entity.type
_entity.pdbx_description
1 polymer ?
#
loop_
_entity_poly.entity_id
_entity_poly.type
_entity_poly.pdbx_seq_one_letter_code
_entity_poly.pdbx_strand_id
1 'polypeptide(L)'
;CWSAALGSWESEPAEQDAAAEGAGVRDVAWKPWDGIAEMLASASGRSVTMWTQDASSGSWRPQQGATFAEDVYKVSWAEVGNILLVSFGQTEQRTALLKQ
;
A
#
# COMPACT_ATOMS: atom_id res chain seq x y z
N CYS A 1 -9.37 7.84 -9.39
CA CYS A 1 -8.63 9.12 -9.28
C CYS A 1 -9.60 10.30 -9.44
N TRP A 2 -9.19 11.56 -9.24
CA TRP A 2 -10.08 12.71 -9.51
C TRP A 2 -10.27 12.90 -11.01
N SER A 3 -11.52 12.96 -11.45
CA SER A 3 -11.91 13.24 -12.83
C SER A 3 -12.22 14.71 -12.97
N ALA A 4 -11.30 15.47 -13.58
CA ALA A 4 -11.52 16.87 -13.87
C ALA A 4 -12.70 17.09 -14.85
N ALA A 5 -12.95 16.10 -15.73
CA ALA A 5 -14.04 16.15 -16.71
C ALA A 5 -15.43 16.00 -16.06
N LEU A 6 -15.53 15.16 -15.04
CA LEU A 6 -16.79 14.91 -14.33
C LEU A 6 -16.93 15.73 -13.04
N GLY A 7 -15.86 16.42 -12.62
CA GLY A 7 -15.80 17.12 -11.34
C GLY A 7 -16.05 16.18 -10.15
N SER A 8 -15.63 14.92 -10.28
CA SER A 8 -15.95 13.87 -9.32
C SER A 8 -14.79 12.89 -9.12
N TRP A 9 -14.83 12.17 -8.01
CA TRP A 9 -13.91 11.07 -7.78
C TRP A 9 -14.37 9.84 -8.55
N GLU A 10 -13.53 9.33 -9.43
CA GLU A 10 -13.72 8.02 -10.06
C GLU A 10 -13.11 6.95 -9.14
N SER A 11 -13.95 6.01 -8.71
CA SER A 11 -13.49 4.78 -8.07
C SER A 11 -13.17 3.76 -9.15
N GLU A 12 -11.94 3.23 -9.17
CA GLU A 12 -11.68 2.02 -9.95
C GLU A 12 -12.38 0.83 -9.25
N PRO A 13 -13.00 -0.10 -10.01
CA PRO A 13 -13.58 -1.30 -9.43
C PRO A 13 -12.44 -2.10 -8.78
N ALA A 14 -12.45 -2.15 -7.46
CA ALA A 14 -11.47 -2.93 -6.75
C ALA A 14 -11.85 -4.41 -6.84
N GLU A 15 -11.03 -5.22 -7.50
CA GLU A 15 -11.01 -6.66 -7.26
C GLU A 15 -10.50 -6.87 -5.83
N GLN A 16 -11.44 -6.88 -4.89
CA GLN A 16 -11.18 -7.18 -3.49
C GLN A 16 -11.46 -8.65 -3.26
N ASP A 17 -10.40 -9.43 -3.17
CA ASP A 17 -10.43 -10.70 -2.44
C ASP A 17 -10.85 -10.38 -1.00
N ALA A 18 -12.08 -10.72 -0.68
CA ALA A 18 -12.63 -10.59 0.66
C ALA A 18 -11.75 -11.38 1.65
N ALA A 19 -10.90 -10.70 2.41
CA ALA A 19 -10.16 -11.33 3.50
C ALA A 19 -10.06 -10.43 4.74
N ALA A 20 -10.61 -10.97 5.83
CA ALA A 20 -10.67 -10.48 7.20
C ALA A 20 -11.79 -9.46 7.49
N GLU A 21 -12.90 -9.96 8.03
CA GLU A 21 -13.90 -9.18 8.73
C GLU A 21 -13.22 -8.17 9.68
N GLY A 22 -13.41 -6.86 9.41
CA GLY A 22 -12.94 -5.77 10.28
C GLY A 22 -11.55 -5.20 10.01
N ALA A 23 -10.83 -5.63 8.98
CA ALA A 23 -9.52 -5.05 8.65
C ALA A 23 -9.66 -3.74 7.83
N GLY A 24 -9.86 -2.62 8.52
CA GLY A 24 -9.75 -1.29 7.92
C GLY A 24 -8.30 -0.94 7.57
N VAL A 25 -8.10 -0.15 6.50
CA VAL A 25 -6.78 0.39 6.16
C VAL A 25 -6.30 1.31 7.28
N ARG A 26 -5.11 1.02 7.82
CA ARG A 26 -4.54 1.75 8.97
C ARG A 26 -3.52 2.80 8.57
N ASP A 27 -2.82 2.59 7.46
CA ASP A 27 -1.81 3.52 6.99
C ASP A 27 -1.56 3.35 5.50
N VAL A 28 -1.10 4.44 4.87
CA VAL A 28 -0.72 4.46 3.46
C VAL A 28 0.56 5.27 3.30
N ALA A 29 1.47 4.81 2.44
CA ALA A 29 2.73 5.51 2.18
C ALA A 29 3.04 5.50 0.68
N TRP A 30 3.25 6.70 0.13
CA TRP A 30 3.72 6.88 -1.23
C TRP A 30 5.21 6.63 -1.30
N LYS A 31 5.63 5.88 -2.31
CA LYS A 31 7.05 5.77 -2.65
C LYS A 31 7.48 7.08 -3.33
N PRO A 32 8.60 7.68 -2.94
CA PRO A 32 9.18 8.80 -3.67
C PRO A 32 9.42 8.44 -5.14
N TRP A 33 9.14 9.39 -6.04
CA TRP A 33 9.26 9.18 -7.48
C TRP A 33 10.71 8.84 -7.86
N ASP A 34 10.90 7.67 -8.47
CA ASP A 34 12.22 7.18 -8.89
C ASP A 34 12.44 7.28 -10.40
N GLY A 35 11.46 7.79 -11.15
CA GLY A 35 11.50 7.86 -12.62
C GLY A 35 11.12 6.56 -13.32
N ILE A 36 10.75 5.50 -12.59
CA ILE A 36 10.46 4.17 -13.15
C ILE A 36 8.98 3.83 -12.98
N ALA A 37 8.46 3.88 -11.75
CA ALA A 37 7.08 3.50 -11.48
C ALA A 37 6.51 4.23 -10.25
N GLU A 38 5.29 4.72 -10.38
CA GLU A 38 4.50 5.19 -9.24
C GLU A 38 4.11 3.98 -8.37
N MET A 39 4.45 4.05 -7.08
CA MET A 39 4.14 2.99 -6.13
C MET A 39 3.57 3.55 -4.83
N LEU A 40 2.64 2.81 -4.25
CA LEU A 40 2.01 3.11 -2.96
C LEU A 40 2.00 1.82 -2.12
N ALA A 41 2.21 1.93 -0.82
CA ALA A 41 1.96 0.83 0.11
C ALA A 41 0.72 1.14 0.95
N SER A 42 -0.11 0.15 1.22
CA SER A 42 -1.26 0.25 2.14
C SER A 42 -1.21 -0.86 3.18
N ALA A 43 -1.32 -0.50 4.46
CA ALA A 43 -1.45 -1.46 5.57
C ALA A 43 -2.91 -1.69 5.93
N SER A 44 -3.34 -2.95 5.97
CA SER A 44 -4.68 -3.36 6.39
C SER A 44 -4.62 -4.63 7.23
N GLY A 45 -5.16 -4.58 8.46
CA GLY A 45 -5.08 -5.70 9.40
C GLY A 45 -3.65 -6.17 9.59
N ARG A 46 -3.35 -7.39 9.14
CA ARG A 46 -2.02 -8.02 9.24
C ARG A 46 -1.26 -8.01 7.90
N SER A 47 -1.75 -7.28 6.91
CA SER A 47 -1.23 -7.30 5.55
C SER A 47 -0.76 -5.92 5.12
N VAL A 48 0.29 -5.89 4.30
CA VAL A 48 0.73 -4.71 3.56
C VAL A 48 0.60 -5.04 2.09
N THR A 49 -0.26 -4.31 1.38
CA THR A 49 -0.40 -4.42 -0.08
C THR A 49 0.42 -3.34 -0.75
N MET A 50 1.20 -3.73 -1.75
CA MET A 50 1.97 -2.82 -2.59
C MET A 50 1.15 -2.56 -3.84
N TRP A 51 1.04 -1.31 -4.27
CA TRP A 51 0.31 -0.92 -5.46
C TRP A 51 1.29 -0.31 -6.43
N THR A 52 1.13 -0.61 -7.71
CA THR A 52 1.93 -0.02 -8.78
C THR A 52 0.99 0.51 -9.84
N GLN A 53 1.24 1.72 -10.29
CA GLN A 53 0.50 2.28 -11.41
C GLN A 53 1.08 1.75 -12.72
N ASP A 54 0.21 1.27 -13.61
CA ASP A 54 0.61 0.99 -14.98
C ASP A 54 0.86 2.31 -15.73
N ALA A 55 2.05 2.45 -16.31
CA ALA A 55 2.46 3.69 -16.98
C ALA A 55 1.63 3.98 -18.25
N SER A 56 1.03 2.95 -18.87
CA SER A 56 0.28 3.08 -20.12
C SER A 56 -1.20 3.34 -19.89
N SER A 57 -1.82 2.65 -18.92
CA SER A 57 -3.26 2.80 -18.64
C SER A 57 -3.55 3.78 -17.51
N GLY A 58 -2.57 4.10 -16.66
CA GLY A 58 -2.75 4.89 -15.44
C GLY A 58 -3.50 4.13 -14.34
N SER A 59 -3.83 2.86 -14.55
CA SER A 59 -4.58 2.04 -13.59
C SER A 59 -3.67 1.54 -12.47
N TRP A 60 -4.21 1.43 -11.26
CA TRP A 60 -3.48 0.89 -10.13
C TRP A 60 -3.74 -0.59 -9.97
N ARG A 61 -2.66 -1.39 -9.92
CA ARG A 61 -2.76 -2.83 -9.66
C ARG A 61 -2.10 -3.20 -8.33
N PRO A 62 -2.73 -4.06 -7.53
CA PRO A 62 -2.08 -4.62 -6.36
C PRO A 62 -0.98 -5.58 -6.82
N GLN A 63 0.22 -5.41 -6.26
CA GLN A 63 1.31 -6.36 -6.29
C GLN A 63 1.29 -7.23 -5.04
N GLN A 64 1.99 -8.37 -5.10
CA GLN A 64 2.12 -9.26 -3.96
C GLN A 64 2.72 -8.53 -2.76
N GLY A 65 1.94 -8.46 -1.69
CA GLY A 65 2.27 -7.80 -0.45
C GLY A 65 3.05 -8.67 0.54
N ALA A 66 3.14 -8.20 1.79
CA ALA A 66 3.64 -8.96 2.92
C ALA A 66 2.53 -9.20 3.95
N THR A 67 2.55 -10.37 4.59
CA THR A 67 1.65 -10.72 5.69
C THR A 67 2.44 -10.92 6.97
N PHE A 68 1.92 -10.41 8.07
CA PHE A 68 2.54 -10.44 9.39
C PHE A 68 1.73 -11.32 10.35
N ALA A 69 2.37 -11.80 11.41
CA ALA A 69 1.68 -12.60 12.43
C ALA A 69 0.70 -11.74 13.26
N GLU A 70 1.02 -10.46 13.39
CA GLU A 70 0.27 -9.47 14.15
C GLU A 70 -0.13 -8.30 13.26
N ASP A 71 -1.00 -7.45 13.80
CA ASP A 71 -1.53 -6.29 13.11
C ASP A 71 -0.44 -5.28 12.73
N VAL A 72 -0.54 -4.75 11.52
CA VAL A 72 0.30 -3.67 10.98
C VAL A 72 -0.36 -2.33 11.28
N TYR A 73 0.43 -1.36 11.73
CA TYR A 73 -0.06 -0.04 12.11
C TYR A 73 0.48 1.09 11.25
N LYS A 74 1.73 0.97 10.81
CA LYS A 74 2.42 2.02 10.05
C LYS A 74 3.29 1.45 8.94
N VAL A 75 3.36 2.18 7.83
CA VAL A 75 4.25 1.93 6.71
C VAL A 75 4.95 3.22 6.31
N SER A 76 6.24 3.14 5.95
CA SER A 76 7.01 4.31 5.53
C SER A 76 8.08 3.93 4.53
N TRP A 77 8.01 4.55 3.34
CA TRP A 77 9.03 4.37 2.32
C TRP A 77 10.28 5.16 2.66
N ALA A 78 11.44 4.52 2.45
CA ALA A 78 12.70 5.25 2.41
C ALA A 78 12.78 6.09 1.13
N GLU A 79 13.47 7.22 1.21
CA GLU A 79 13.74 8.10 0.07
C GLU A 79 14.52 7.40 -1.05
N VAL A 80 15.34 6.40 -0.70
CA VAL A 80 16.22 5.71 -1.65
C VAL A 80 16.24 4.21 -1.37
N GLY A 81 16.41 3.42 -2.43
CA GLY A 81 16.74 2.00 -2.34
C GLY A 81 15.55 1.05 -2.35
N ASN A 82 14.35 1.53 -2.67
CA ASN A 82 13.11 0.72 -2.71
C ASN A 82 12.87 -0.05 -1.39
N ILE A 83 13.09 0.65 -0.28
CA ILE A 83 12.96 0.09 1.07
C ILE A 83 11.65 0.59 1.68
N LEU A 84 10.85 -0.33 2.21
CA LEU A 84 9.65 -0.03 2.97
C LEU A 84 9.81 -0.52 4.42
N LEU A 85 9.67 0.39 5.37
CA LEU A 85 9.59 0.07 6.79
C LEU A 85 8.14 -0.18 7.19
N VAL A 86 7.92 -1.22 7.99
CA VAL A 86 6.59 -1.62 8.49
C VAL A 86 6.65 -1.76 10.00
N SER A 87 5.75 -1.07 10.71
CA SER A 87 5.53 -1.26 12.16
C SER A 87 4.33 -2.17 12.38
N PHE A 88 4.52 -3.23 13.16
CA PHE A 88 3.49 -4.22 13.47
C PHE A 88 3.63 -4.72 14.92
N GLY A 89 2.55 -5.28 15.48
CA GLY A 89 2.50 -5.83 16.84
C GLY A 89 1.49 -5.13 17.72
N GLN A 90 0.82 -5.86 18.61
CA GLN A 90 -0.18 -5.25 19.51
C GLN A 90 0.44 -4.71 20.81
N THR A 91 1.13 -5.57 21.55
CA THR A 91 1.69 -5.24 22.87
C THR A 91 3.09 -4.65 22.75
N GLU A 92 3.91 -5.21 21.86
CA GLU A 92 5.24 -4.71 21.56
C GLU A 92 5.30 -4.34 20.07
N GLN A 93 5.60 -3.07 19.78
CA GLN A 93 5.78 -2.61 18.41
C GLN A 93 7.11 -3.12 17.88
N ARG A 94 7.06 -3.87 16.78
CA ARG A 94 8.20 -4.42 16.06
C ARG A 94 8.25 -3.78 14.68
N THR A 95 9.46 -3.67 14.15
CA THR A 95 9.70 -3.15 12.81
C THR A 95 10.23 -4.24 11.90
N ALA A 96 9.69 -4.29 10.68
CA ALA A 96 10.22 -5.08 9.59
C ALA A 96 10.67 -4.14 8.47
N LEU A 97 11.72 -4.56 7.78
CA LEU A 97 12.25 -3.88 6.61
C LEU A 97 11.98 -4.77 5.41
N LEU A 98 11.17 -4.28 4.46
CA LEU A 98 10.89 -4.92 3.18
C LEU A 98 11.80 -4.29 2.12
N LYS A 99 12.42 -5.13 1.30
CA LYS A 99 13.23 -4.72 0.14
C LYS A 99 12.72 -5.46 -1.08
N GLN A 100 12.69 -4.75 -2.21
CA GLN A 100 12.30 -5.28 -3.51
C GLN A 100 13.52 -5.49 -4.41
#